data_AF-A0A3N6EYT1-F1
#
_entry.id   AF-A0A3N6EYT1-F1
#
_cell.length_a   1.000
_cell.length_b   1.000
_cell.length_c   1.000
_cell.angle_alpha   90.00
_cell.angle_beta   90.00
_cell.angle_gamma   90.00
#
_symmetry.space_group_name_H-M   'P 1'
#
loop_
_entity.id
_entity.type
_entity.pdbx_description
1 polymer ?
#
loop_
_entity_poly.entity_id
_entity_poly.type
_entity_poly.pdbx_seq_one_letter_code
_entity_poly.pdbx_strand_id
1 'polypeptide(L)'
;MPIRPENRARYPKDWPDISASIRFGRADRRCECAGECGRGTHAGRCPNQHGGLAYGTGSRVILTVAHLDHTPENCDPANLRAMCQGCHLHYDRDHHRETAAATRRAAVEAAGQLALDTP
;
A
#
# COMPACT_ATOMS: atom_id res chain seq x y z
N MET A 1 0.64 -4.41 0.95
CA MET A 1 -0.62 -5.17 1.15
C MET A 1 -0.70 -6.35 0.18
N PRO A 2 -1.37 -7.46 0.52
CA PRO A 2 -1.63 -8.54 -0.45
C PRO A 2 -2.55 -8.04 -1.57
N ILE A 3 -2.24 -8.40 -2.82
CA ILE A 3 -3.11 -8.09 -3.96
C ILE A 3 -4.37 -8.95 -3.84
N ARG A 4 -5.53 -8.30 -3.85
CA ARG A 4 -6.81 -9.00 -3.81
C ARG A 4 -6.99 -9.84 -5.09
N PRO A 5 -7.59 -11.04 -5.01
CA PRO A 5 -7.77 -11.92 -6.18
C PRO A 5 -8.38 -11.22 -7.39
N GLU A 6 -9.40 -10.39 -7.18
CA GLU A 6 -10.11 -9.64 -8.22
C GLU A 6 -9.24 -8.61 -8.95
N ASN A 7 -8.17 -8.14 -8.32
CA ASN A 7 -7.27 -7.13 -8.89
C ASN A 7 -6.06 -7.74 -9.59
N ARG A 8 -5.83 -9.05 -9.54
CA ARG A 8 -4.61 -9.68 -10.08
C ARG A 8 -4.40 -9.40 -11.57
N ALA A 9 -5.48 -9.32 -12.35
CA ALA A 9 -5.42 -9.05 -13.78
C ALA A 9 -4.98 -7.61 -14.13
N ARG A 10 -5.03 -6.68 -13.16
CA ARG A 10 -4.59 -5.29 -13.33
C ARG A 10 -3.06 -5.14 -13.28
N TYR A 11 -2.37 -6.17 -12.82
CA TYR A 11 -0.92 -6.21 -12.72
C TYR A 11 -0.33 -6.94 -13.93
N PRO A 12 0.88 -6.59 -14.37
CA PRO A 12 1.54 -7.30 -15.45
C PRO A 12 1.93 -8.72 -15.01
N LYS A 13 2.10 -9.63 -15.97
CA LYS A 13 2.36 -11.06 -15.69
C LYS A 13 3.68 -11.29 -14.94
N ASP A 14 4.67 -10.44 -15.18
CA ASP A 14 5.99 -10.41 -14.55
C ASP A 14 6.01 -9.62 -13.23
N TRP A 15 4.85 -9.25 -12.68
CA TRP A 15 4.75 -8.59 -11.38
C TRP A 15 5.56 -9.27 -10.26
N PRO A 16 5.63 -10.62 -10.15
CA PRO A 16 6.48 -11.26 -9.13
C PRO A 16 7.95 -10.82 -9.22
N ASP A 17 8.48 -10.69 -10.44
CA ASP A 17 9.86 -10.31 -10.71
C ASP A 17 10.08 -8.81 -10.46
N ILE A 18 9.16 -7.96 -10.94
CA ILE A 18 9.15 -6.52 -10.64
C ILE A 18 9.14 -6.34 -9.11
N SER A 19 8.22 -6.99 -8.42
CA SER A 19 8.09 -6.89 -6.97
C SER A 19 9.33 -7.35 -6.21
N ALA A 20 9.99 -8.42 -6.67
CA ALA A 20 11.23 -8.92 -6.09
C ALA A 20 12.39 -7.94 -6.32
N SER A 21 12.52 -7.40 -7.55
CA SER A 21 13.55 -6.41 -7.89
C SER A 21 13.46 -5.17 -7.01
N ILE A 22 12.23 -4.71 -6.70
CA ILE A 22 12.00 -3.56 -5.83
C ILE A 22 12.31 -3.91 -4.37
N ARG A 23 11.76 -5.00 -3.83
CA ARG A 23 11.86 -5.31 -2.39
C ARG A 23 13.22 -5.83 -1.95
N PHE A 24 13.86 -6.62 -2.80
CA PHE A 24 15.05 -7.40 -2.44
C PHE A 24 16.28 -6.98 -3.24
N GLY A 25 16.11 -6.40 -4.43
CA GLY A 25 17.19 -5.76 -5.17
C GLY A 25 17.41 -4.31 -4.70
N ARG A 26 16.61 -3.38 -5.22
CA ARG A 26 16.75 -1.93 -5.00
C ARG A 26 16.70 -1.54 -3.53
N ALA A 27 15.67 -2.01 -2.83
CA ALA A 27 15.47 -1.64 -1.44
C ALA A 27 16.42 -2.35 -0.47
N ASP A 28 17.16 -3.34 -0.95
CA ASP A 28 18.04 -4.22 -0.17
C ASP A 28 17.36 -4.70 1.12
N ARG A 29 16.15 -5.25 0.96
CA ARG A 29 15.32 -5.77 2.06
C ARG A 29 14.97 -4.76 3.15
N ARG A 30 15.24 -3.46 2.98
CA ARG A 30 14.89 -2.41 3.94
C ARG A 30 13.76 -1.54 3.40
N CYS A 31 12.86 -1.09 4.27
CA CYS A 31 11.79 -0.19 3.88
C CYS A 31 12.36 1.11 3.26
N GLU A 32 11.84 1.54 2.11
CA GLU A 32 12.26 2.77 1.42
C GLU A 32 11.52 4.03 1.88
N CYS A 33 10.50 3.91 2.74
CA CYS A 33 9.79 5.07 3.27
C CYS A 33 10.74 5.97 4.06
N ALA A 34 10.80 7.26 3.70
CA ALA A 34 11.59 8.31 4.33
C ALA A 34 10.78 9.24 5.22
N GLY A 35 9.45 9.10 5.24
CA GLY A 35 8.55 9.89 6.10
C GLY A 35 7.18 10.12 5.46
N GLU A 36 7.06 9.88 4.15
CA GLU A 36 5.84 10.05 3.37
C GLU A 36 4.66 9.21 3.87
N CYS A 37 4.91 8.16 4.68
CA CYS A 37 3.83 7.40 5.30
C CYS A 37 3.09 8.17 6.40
N GLY A 38 3.57 9.32 6.88
CA GLY A 38 2.89 10.14 7.89
C GLY A 38 2.79 9.53 9.29
N ARG A 39 3.36 8.34 9.53
CA ARG A 39 3.24 7.62 10.82
C ARG A 39 4.02 8.26 11.96
N GLY A 40 5.00 9.13 11.68
CA GLY A 40 5.82 9.80 12.69
C GLY A 40 6.73 8.88 13.53
N THR A 41 6.92 7.62 13.12
CA THR A 41 7.68 6.61 13.89
C THR A 41 9.17 6.55 13.58
N HIS A 42 9.66 7.33 12.62
CA HIS A 42 11.06 7.37 12.22
C HIS A 42 11.41 8.76 11.67
N ALA A 43 12.61 9.25 11.98
CA ALA A 43 13.09 10.58 11.58
C ALA A 43 13.77 10.63 10.20
N GLY A 44 13.83 9.49 9.49
CA GLY A 44 14.43 9.37 8.16
C GLY A 44 13.97 8.07 7.50
N ARG A 45 14.84 7.41 6.72
CA ARG A 45 14.49 6.12 6.11
C ARG A 45 14.14 5.08 7.18
N CYS A 46 12.92 4.54 7.12
CA CYS A 46 12.39 3.54 8.04
C CYS A 46 13.41 2.40 8.28
N PRO A 47 13.66 2.02 9.55
CA PRO A 47 14.69 1.03 9.87
C PRO A 47 14.23 -0.42 9.64
N ASN A 48 12.93 -0.65 9.41
CA ASN A 48 12.37 -1.99 9.29
C ASN A 48 12.98 -2.75 8.10
N GLN A 49 13.51 -3.94 8.38
CA GLN A 49 14.05 -4.87 7.39
C GLN A 49 13.18 -6.12 7.25
N HIS A 50 13.04 -6.65 6.03
CA HIS A 50 12.23 -7.82 5.74
C HIS A 50 12.65 -9.04 6.55
N GLY A 51 11.69 -9.63 7.28
CA GLY A 51 11.89 -10.77 8.17
C GLY A 51 12.36 -10.38 9.58
N GLY A 52 12.78 -9.14 9.81
CA GLY A 52 13.14 -8.63 11.13
C GLY A 52 11.93 -8.30 11.99
N LEU A 53 12.18 -7.76 13.18
CA LEU A 53 11.14 -7.27 14.10
C LEU A 53 10.82 -5.80 13.81
N ALA A 54 9.54 -5.48 13.73
CA ALA A 54 9.07 -4.14 13.42
C ALA A 54 9.27 -3.21 14.62
N TYR A 55 9.86 -2.05 14.37
CA TYR A 55 9.99 -1.01 15.37
C TYR A 55 8.62 -0.63 15.97
N GLY A 56 8.55 -0.60 17.30
CA GLY A 56 7.37 -0.27 18.09
C GLY A 56 6.35 -1.39 18.31
N THR A 57 6.17 -2.34 17.38
CA THR A 57 5.17 -3.42 17.54
C THR A 57 5.77 -4.79 17.81
N GLY A 58 7.05 -5.01 17.51
CA GLY A 58 7.69 -6.33 17.60
C GLY A 58 7.19 -7.37 16.60
N SER A 59 6.23 -7.03 15.72
CA SER A 59 5.72 -7.97 14.71
C SER A 59 6.75 -8.26 13.62
N ARG A 60 6.67 -9.43 12.97
CA ARG A 60 7.55 -9.76 11.83
C ARG A 60 7.31 -8.77 10.67
N VAL A 61 8.37 -8.14 10.18
CA VAL A 61 8.31 -7.19 9.07
C VAL A 61 8.14 -7.93 7.75
N ILE A 62 7.07 -7.58 7.03
CA ILE A 62 6.83 -8.01 5.65
C ILE A 62 6.93 -6.78 4.76
N LEU A 63 7.84 -6.83 3.78
CA LEU A 63 7.93 -5.80 2.76
C LEU A 63 6.95 -6.13 1.64
N THR A 64 6.30 -5.08 1.17
CA THR A 64 5.38 -5.08 0.02
C THR A 64 5.73 -3.89 -0.86
N VAL A 65 5.16 -3.83 -2.06
CA VAL A 65 5.37 -2.70 -2.98
C VAL A 65 4.13 -1.81 -2.97
N ALA A 66 4.32 -0.53 -2.68
CA ALA A 66 3.31 0.51 -2.78
C ALA A 66 3.42 1.22 -4.14
N HIS A 67 2.27 1.51 -4.75
CA HIS A 67 2.17 2.40 -5.91
C HIS A 67 1.92 3.80 -5.37
N LEU A 68 2.80 4.75 -5.67
CA LEU A 68 2.73 6.09 -5.06
C LEU A 68 1.49 6.87 -5.53
N ASP A 69 0.98 6.55 -6.71
CA ASP A 69 -0.26 7.07 -7.28
C ASP A 69 -1.51 6.20 -7.02
N HIS A 70 -1.39 5.13 -6.24
CA HIS A 70 -2.44 4.12 -5.99
C HIS A 70 -3.02 3.46 -7.26
N THR A 71 -2.31 3.48 -8.40
CA THR A 71 -2.74 2.87 -9.67
C THR A 71 -1.96 1.57 -9.94
N PRO A 72 -2.56 0.38 -9.76
CA PRO A 72 -1.94 -0.92 -10.01
C PRO A 72 -1.26 -1.11 -11.36
N GLU A 73 -1.79 -0.47 -12.40
CA GLU A 73 -1.28 -0.57 -13.77
C GLU A 73 0.04 0.21 -13.95
N ASN A 74 0.31 1.22 -13.11
CA ASN A 74 1.49 2.06 -13.21
C ASN A 74 2.69 1.43 -12.47
N CYS A 75 3.31 0.44 -13.10
CA CYS A 75 4.47 -0.29 -12.57
C CYS A 75 5.83 0.39 -12.87
N ASP A 76 5.86 1.68 -13.21
CA ASP A 76 7.14 2.39 -13.38
C ASP A 76 7.96 2.32 -12.08
N PRO A 77 9.25 1.91 -12.10
CA PRO A 77 10.06 1.82 -10.89
C PRO A 77 10.08 3.10 -10.04
N ALA A 78 9.97 4.28 -10.63
CA ALA A 78 9.89 5.56 -9.92
C ALA A 78 8.55 5.75 -9.17
N ASN A 79 7.46 5.13 -9.66
CA ASN A 79 6.16 5.09 -9.00
C ASN A 79 6.06 4.00 -7.94
N LEU A 80 7.00 3.06 -7.90
CA LEU A 80 6.99 1.96 -6.94
C LEU A 80 7.88 2.25 -5.73
N ARG A 81 7.44 1.84 -4.54
CA ARG A 81 8.21 1.93 -3.30
C ARG A 81 8.12 0.64 -2.48
N ALA A 82 9.25 0.09 -2.04
CA ALA A 82 9.25 -1.01 -1.08
C ALA A 82 8.90 -0.48 0.33
N MET A 83 7.74 -0.88 0.86
CA MET A 83 7.29 -0.44 2.18
C MET A 83 7.01 -1.62 3.11
N CYS A 84 7.39 -1.48 4.39
CA CYS A 84 6.93 -2.41 5.42
C CYS A 84 5.41 -2.29 5.62
N GLN A 85 4.78 -3.32 6.18
CA GLN A 85 3.33 -3.35 6.34
C GLN A 85 2.79 -2.13 7.10
N GLY A 86 3.51 -1.64 8.10
CA GLY A 86 3.10 -0.46 8.89
C GLY A 86 3.17 0.85 8.10
N CYS A 87 4.25 1.08 7.35
CA CYS A 87 4.38 2.28 6.52
C CYS A 87 3.40 2.27 5.35
N HIS A 88 3.24 1.13 4.68
CA HIS A 88 2.32 0.98 3.54
C HIS A 88 0.87 1.27 3.98
N LEU A 89 0.41 0.66 5.07
CA LEU A 89 -0.95 0.89 5.59
C LEU A 89 -1.22 2.35 5.96
N HIS A 90 -0.20 3.07 6.43
CA HIS A 90 -0.37 4.47 6.80
C HIS A 90 -0.33 5.40 5.58
N TYR A 91 0.50 5.06 4.58
CA TYR A 91 0.52 5.74 3.29
C TYR A 91 -0.85 5.65 2.59
N ASP A 92 -1.44 4.46 2.54
CA ASP A 92 -2.71 4.20 1.86
C ASP A 92 -3.95 4.66 2.69
N ARG A 93 -3.77 5.25 3.87
CA ARG A 93 -4.86 5.47 4.83
C ARG A 93 -6.02 6.26 4.23
N ASP A 94 -5.72 7.35 3.54
CA ASP A 94 -6.75 8.25 3.02
C ASP A 94 -7.42 7.66 1.76
N HIS A 95 -6.63 7.01 0.88
CA HIS A 95 -7.17 6.23 -0.24
C HIS A 95 -8.09 5.08 0.22
N HIS A 96 -7.73 4.39 1.29
CA HIS A 96 -8.57 3.36 1.90
C HIS A 96 -9.86 3.94 2.50
N ARG A 97 -9.81 5.12 3.12
CA ARG A 97 -11.01 5.82 3.64
C ARG A 97 -11.97 6.17 2.51
N GLU A 98 -11.47 6.73 1.41
CA GLU A 98 -12.26 7.07 0.22
C GLU A 98 -12.91 5.84 -0.41
N THR A 99 -12.11 4.80 -0.66
CA THR A 99 -12.60 3.55 -1.27
C THR A 99 -13.65 2.87 -0.37
N ALA A 100 -13.44 2.86 0.94
CA ALA A 100 -14.41 2.32 1.90
C ALA A 100 -15.70 3.15 1.95
N ALA A 101 -15.63 4.48 1.86
CA ALA A 101 -16.80 5.34 1.79
C ALA A 101 -17.60 5.09 0.50
N ALA A 102 -16.93 5.02 -0.66
CA ALA A 102 -17.56 4.71 -1.93
C ALA A 102 -18.23 3.32 -1.93
N THR A 103 -17.56 2.31 -1.37
CA THR A 103 -18.12 0.95 -1.25
C THR A 103 -19.38 0.95 -0.37
N ARG A 104 -19.36 1.64 0.78
CA ARG A 104 -20.54 1.76 1.65
C ARG A 104 -21.68 2.49 0.95
N ARG A 105 -21.40 3.58 0.24
CA ARG A 105 -22.39 4.33 -0.54
C ARG A 105 -23.05 3.45 -1.60
N ALA A 106 -22.26 2.75 -2.40
CA ALA A 106 -22.77 1.84 -3.43
C ALA A 106 -23.64 0.71 -2.85
N ALA A 107 -23.27 0.18 -1.68
CA ALA A 107 -24.07 -0.84 -0.98
C ALA A 107 -25.42 -0.29 -0.49
N VAL A 108 -25.46 0.95 0.01
CA VAL A 108 -26.69 1.63 0.45
C VAL A 108 -27.61 1.92 -0.75
N GLU A 109 -27.05 2.43 -1.85
CA GLU A 109 -27.79 2.68 -3.09
C GLU A 109 -28.35 1.37 -3.67
N ALA A 110 -27.56 0.29 -3.69
CA ALA A 110 -28.00 -1.04 -4.13
C ALA A 110 -29.09 -1.64 -3.24
N ALA A 111 -29.15 -1.26 -1.95
CA ALA A 111 -30.20 -1.65 -1.02
C ALA A 111 -31.50 -0.84 -1.17
N GLY A 112 -31.57 0.08 -2.15
CA GLY A 112 -32.80 0.81 -2.51
C GLY A 112 -33.02 2.14 -1.77
N GLN A 113 -32.01 2.66 -1.07
CA GLN A 113 -32.07 4.00 -0.47
C GLN A 113 -31.50 5.04 -1.44
N LEU A 114 -32.33 6.02 -1.84
CA LEU A 114 -31.90 7.18 -2.64
C LEU A 114 -30.92 8.04 -1.84
N ALA A 115 -29.73 8.28 -2.39
CA ALA A 115 -28.80 9.27 -1.86
C ALA A 115 -29.42 10.67 -2.01
N LEU A 116 -29.52 11.43 -0.92
CA LEU A 116 -29.86 12.85 -1.00
C LEU A 116 -28.60 13.62 -1.36
N ASP A 117 -28.58 14.20 -2.55
CA ASP A 117 -27.53 15.14 -2.93
C ASP A 117 -27.57 16.33 -1.95
N THR A 118 -26.48 16.53 -1.21
CA THR A 118 -26.35 17.71 -0.35
C THR A 118 -25.99 18.90 -1.25
N PRO A 119 -26.73 20.03 -1.19
CA PRO A 119 -26.53 21.18 -2.05
C PRO A 119 -25.18 21.87 -1.87
#